data_AF-A0A645DBG7-F1
#
_entry.id   AF-A0A645DBG7-F1
#
_cell.length_a   1.000
_cell.length_b   1.000
_cell.length_c   1.000
_cell.angle_alpha   90.00
_cell.angle_beta   90.00
_cell.angle_gamma   90.00
#
_symmetry.space_group_name_H-M   'P 1'
#
loop_
_entity.id
_entity.type
_entity.pdbx_description
1 polymer ?
#
loop_
_entity_poly.entity_id
_entity_poly.type
_entity_poly.pdbx_seq_one_letter_code
_entity_poly.pdbx_strand_id
1 'polypeptide(L)'
;MLLASDPAFSQQTFLENVSNLYVRLQNAWQAKNLEPVRPLLSGALYAQFERQLQRYIANRETNYVEQIAVLAVDIVDYRQDQTNDMLTVLLRTRIVDYVKNDATGQIIRGSDTRELFMTYEWTLIRAKGVKTEAREGVERDTCPACGAPIDLNQSAKCEYCGNVVTADDYGWVLNEIRGISQQSN
;
A
#
# COMPACT_ATOMS: atom_id res chain seq x y z
N MET A 1 -4.47 -21.91 9.90
CA MET A 1 -3.02 -21.98 10.17
C MET A 1 -2.47 -20.65 10.68
N LEU A 2 -2.74 -19.49 10.07
CA LEU A 2 -2.33 -18.19 10.63
C LEU A 2 -2.96 -17.87 12.00
N LEU A 3 -4.29 -17.99 12.14
CA LEU A 3 -4.99 -17.75 13.42
C LEU A 3 -4.53 -18.68 14.57
N ALA A 4 -3.99 -19.86 14.25
CA ALA A 4 -3.48 -20.78 15.26
C ALA A 4 -2.11 -20.33 15.80
N SER A 5 -1.25 -19.75 14.96
CA SER A 5 0.05 -19.19 15.35
C SER A 5 -0.03 -17.75 15.88
N ASP A 6 -1.07 -17.02 15.47
CA ASP A 6 -1.31 -15.61 15.81
C ASP A 6 -2.80 -15.38 16.13
N PRO A 7 -3.25 -15.76 17.34
CA PRO A 7 -4.67 -15.64 17.72
C PRO A 7 -5.20 -14.21 17.79
N ALA A 8 -4.31 -13.22 17.89
CA ALA A 8 -4.67 -11.80 17.91
C ALA A 8 -4.85 -11.22 16.49
N PHE A 9 -4.55 -11.98 15.44
CA PHE A 9 -4.78 -11.54 14.07
C PHE A 9 -6.27 -11.34 13.79
N SER A 10 -6.65 -10.09 13.48
CA SER A 10 -7.99 -9.74 13.00
C SER A 10 -7.99 -9.67 11.47
N GLN A 11 -8.69 -10.61 10.84
CA GLN A 11 -8.88 -10.59 9.38
C GLN A 11 -9.56 -9.29 8.92
N GLN A 12 -10.54 -8.80 9.68
CA GLN A 12 -11.24 -7.57 9.35
C GLN A 12 -10.28 -6.37 9.33
N THR A 13 -9.53 -6.17 10.41
CA THR A 13 -8.55 -5.07 10.51
C THR A 13 -7.48 -5.17 9.44
N PHE A 14 -7.03 -6.38 9.10
CA PHE A 14 -6.09 -6.59 8.00
C PHE A 14 -6.66 -6.14 6.65
N LEU A 15 -7.91 -6.51 6.33
CA LEU A 15 -8.56 -6.12 5.07
C LEU A 15 -8.84 -4.61 5.00
N GLU A 16 -9.19 -3.98 6.12
CA GLU A 16 -9.31 -2.52 6.24
C GLU A 16 -7.96 -1.84 5.97
N ASN A 17 -6.88 -2.34 6.55
CA ASN A 17 -5.52 -1.82 6.32
C ASN A 17 -5.08 -1.96 4.85
N VAL A 18 -5.40 -3.08 4.19
CA VAL A 18 -5.14 -3.25 2.75
C VAL A 18 -5.90 -2.23 1.92
N SER A 19 -7.18 -1.99 2.24
CA SER A 19 -8.03 -1.01 1.57
C SER A 19 -7.44 0.40 1.69
N ASN A 20 -7.04 0.78 2.90
CA ASN A 20 -6.42 2.08 3.20
C ASN A 20 -5.07 2.23 2.49
N LEU A 21 -4.24 1.17 2.47
CA LEU A 21 -2.96 1.17 1.78
C LEU A 21 -3.13 1.38 0.27
N TYR A 22 -4.15 0.79 -0.36
CA TYR A 22 -4.43 1.04 -1.78
C TYR A 22 -4.64 2.52 -2.07
N VAL A 23 -5.54 3.17 -1.33
CA VAL A 23 -5.84 4.60 -1.53
C VAL A 23 -4.61 5.46 -1.26
N ARG A 24 -3.89 5.21 -0.16
CA ARG A 24 -2.64 5.93 0.17
C ARG A 24 -1.59 5.79 -0.92
N LEU A 25 -1.42 4.59 -1.47
CA LEU A 25 -0.44 4.33 -2.52
C LEU A 25 -0.78 5.08 -3.81
N GLN A 26 -2.06 5.12 -4.21
CA GLN A 26 -2.48 5.89 -5.39
C GLN A 26 -2.25 7.40 -5.21
N ASN A 27 -2.58 7.93 -4.03
CA ASN A 27 -2.35 9.34 -3.70
C ASN A 27 -0.85 9.69 -3.70
N ALA A 28 -0.02 8.84 -3.07
CA ALA A 28 1.42 8.98 -3.03
C ALA A 28 2.05 8.91 -4.45
N TRP A 29 1.53 7.99 -5.28
CA TRP A 29 1.93 7.84 -6.67
C TRP A 29 1.62 9.09 -7.49
N GLN A 30 0.38 9.58 -7.45
CA GLN A 30 -0.02 10.80 -8.17
C GLN A 30 0.78 12.02 -7.68
N ALA A 31 1.04 12.13 -6.38
CA ALA A 31 1.87 13.19 -5.79
C ALA A 31 3.37 13.06 -6.12
N LYS A 32 3.78 11.99 -6.80
CA LYS A 32 5.19 11.65 -7.09
C LYS A 32 6.06 11.59 -5.82
N ASN A 33 5.46 11.21 -4.69
CA ASN A 33 6.10 11.15 -3.38
C ASN A 33 5.66 9.89 -2.63
N LEU A 34 6.53 8.89 -2.56
CA LEU A 34 6.26 7.60 -1.92
C LEU A 34 6.64 7.55 -0.44
N GLU A 35 7.25 8.61 0.11
CA GLU A 35 7.65 8.64 1.52
C GLU A 35 6.51 8.27 2.49
N PRO A 36 5.25 8.74 2.30
CA PRO A 36 4.16 8.40 3.21
C PRO A 36 3.79 6.90 3.25
N VAL A 37 4.17 6.12 2.23
CA VAL A 37 3.90 4.68 2.14
C VAL A 37 5.15 3.83 2.26
N ARG A 38 6.34 4.44 2.41
CA ARG A 38 7.63 3.74 2.45
C ARG A 38 7.69 2.55 3.43
N PRO A 39 7.17 2.64 4.68
CA PRO A 39 7.23 1.53 5.64
C PRO A 39 6.30 0.37 5.29
N LEU A 40 5.30 0.63 4.46
CA LEU A 40 4.26 -0.32 4.07
C LEU A 40 4.64 -1.11 2.81
N LEU A 41 5.79 -0.82 2.21
CA LEU A 41 6.28 -1.45 0.99
C LEU A 41 7.58 -2.21 1.28
N SER A 42 7.72 -3.39 0.68
CA SER A 42 9.02 -4.07 0.64
C SER A 42 10.04 -3.19 -0.08
N GLY A 43 11.32 -3.34 0.28
CA GLY A 43 12.40 -2.56 -0.35
C GLY A 43 12.45 -2.74 -1.87
N ALA A 44 12.17 -3.94 -2.36
CA ALA A 44 12.12 -4.25 -3.78
C ALA A 44 10.97 -3.52 -4.50
N LEU A 45 9.76 -3.57 -3.93
CA LEU A 45 8.59 -2.90 -4.51
C LEU A 45 8.73 -1.37 -4.46
N TYR A 46 9.24 -0.83 -3.35
CA TYR A 46 9.52 0.60 -3.23
C TYR A 46 10.50 1.06 -4.33
N ALA A 47 11.63 0.36 -4.49
CA ALA A 47 12.62 0.70 -5.51
C ALA A 47 12.04 0.58 -6.93
N GLN A 48 11.14 -0.38 -7.17
CA GLN A 48 10.43 -0.50 -8.44
C GLN A 48 9.51 0.70 -8.71
N PHE A 49 8.76 1.16 -7.72
CA PHE A 49 7.89 2.33 -7.88
C PHE A 49 8.66 3.63 -8.01
N GLU A 50 9.74 3.82 -7.24
CA GLU A 50 10.61 4.99 -7.42
C GLU A 50 11.14 5.10 -8.84
N ARG A 51 11.67 4.00 -9.42
CA ARG A 51 12.15 4.03 -10.81
C ARG A 51 11.06 4.44 -11.81
N GLN A 52 9.83 3.99 -11.59
CA GLN A 52 8.71 4.37 -12.46
C GLN A 52 8.31 5.84 -12.28
N LEU A 53 8.25 6.34 -11.05
CA LEU A 53 7.97 7.75 -10.79
C LEU A 53 9.07 8.67 -11.32
N GLN A 54 10.34 8.28 -11.20
CA GLN A 54 11.44 9.04 -11.79
C GLN A 54 11.32 9.16 -13.31
N ARG A 55 10.74 8.15 -13.98
CA ARG A 55 10.43 8.25 -15.42
C ARG A 55 9.33 9.27 -15.70
N TYR A 56 8.25 9.27 -14.91
CA TYR A 56 7.20 10.30 -15.01
C TYR A 56 7.77 11.71 -14.78
N ILE A 57 8.61 11.89 -13.76
CA ILE A 57 9.28 13.16 -13.46
C ILE A 57 10.18 13.60 -14.63
N ALA A 58 11.03 12.70 -15.13
CA ALA A 58 11.93 12.99 -16.24
C ALA A 58 11.18 13.38 -17.52
N ASN A 59 10.03 12.75 -17.76
CA ASN A 59 9.17 13.05 -18.91
C ASN A 59 8.30 14.31 -18.71
N ARG A 60 8.27 14.90 -17.51
CA ARG A 60 7.30 15.95 -17.12
C ARG A 60 5.86 15.49 -17.35
N GLU A 61 5.56 14.32 -16.83
CA GLU A 61 4.25 13.68 -16.91
C GLU A 61 3.75 13.38 -15.51
N THR A 62 2.45 13.55 -15.27
CA THR A 62 1.80 13.14 -14.01
C THR A 62 0.70 12.15 -14.31
N ASN A 63 0.71 11.01 -13.63
CA ASN A 63 -0.37 10.04 -13.66
C ASN A 63 -1.40 10.41 -12.59
N TYR A 64 -2.59 10.80 -13.04
CA TYR A 64 -3.74 11.10 -12.23
C TYR A 64 -4.56 9.83 -12.04
N VAL A 65 -4.85 9.51 -10.79
CA VAL A 65 -5.72 8.40 -10.37
C VAL A 65 -6.81 9.00 -9.49
N GLU A 66 -7.97 9.20 -10.09
CA GLU A 66 -9.08 9.92 -9.49
C GLU A 66 -10.28 9.00 -9.24
N GLN A 67 -11.25 9.52 -8.49
CA GLN A 67 -12.50 8.81 -8.16
C GLN A 67 -12.26 7.40 -7.59
N ILE A 68 -11.22 7.27 -6.75
CA ILE A 68 -10.79 5.99 -6.20
C ILE A 68 -11.89 5.40 -5.32
N ALA A 69 -12.29 4.17 -5.61
CA ALA A 69 -13.17 3.37 -4.75
C ALA A 69 -12.63 1.94 -4.63
N VAL A 70 -12.50 1.45 -3.40
CA VAL A 70 -12.26 0.04 -3.12
C VAL A 70 -13.61 -0.66 -3.05
N LEU A 71 -13.84 -1.64 -3.92
CA LEU A 71 -15.10 -2.35 -4.04
C LEU A 71 -15.13 -3.62 -3.19
N ALA A 72 -14.00 -4.35 -3.13
CA ALA A 72 -13.86 -5.54 -2.32
C ALA A 72 -12.39 -5.88 -2.07
N VAL A 73 -12.12 -6.50 -0.92
CA VAL A 73 -10.82 -7.07 -0.58
C VAL A 73 -11.06 -8.44 0.06
N ASP A 74 -10.46 -9.48 -0.51
CA ASP A 74 -10.60 -10.86 -0.02
C ASP A 74 -9.23 -11.49 0.16
N ILE A 75 -8.98 -12.17 1.28
CA ILE A 75 -7.83 -13.07 1.41
C ILE A 75 -8.12 -14.33 0.59
N VAL A 76 -7.22 -14.68 -0.32
CA VAL A 76 -7.38 -15.84 -1.22
C VAL A 76 -6.34 -16.93 -1.00
N ASP A 77 -5.20 -16.60 -0.40
CA ASP A 77 -4.15 -17.56 -0.07
C ASP A 77 -3.36 -17.15 1.17
N TYR A 78 -2.86 -18.15 1.89
CA TYR A 78 -1.90 -18.01 2.97
C TYR A 78 -0.81 -19.05 2.81
N ARG A 79 0.44 -18.60 2.76
CA ARG A 79 1.61 -19.46 2.66
C ARG A 79 2.72 -18.97 3.58
N GLN A 80 3.70 -19.84 3.81
CA GLN A 80 4.91 -19.51 4.55
C GLN A 80 6.13 -19.94 3.76
N ASP A 81 7.18 -19.13 3.82
CA ASP A 81 8.51 -19.53 3.38
C ASP A 81 9.45 -19.75 4.60
N GLN A 82 10.75 -19.78 4.35
CA GLN A 82 11.75 -19.96 5.42
C GLN A 82 11.78 -18.79 6.40
N THR A 83 11.47 -17.57 5.94
CA THR A 83 11.65 -16.31 6.65
C THR A 83 10.36 -15.51 6.87
N ASN A 84 9.28 -15.77 6.13
CA ASN A 84 8.07 -14.94 6.10
C ASN A 84 6.77 -15.75 6.16
N ASP A 85 5.77 -15.15 6.81
CA ASP A 85 4.36 -15.36 6.52
C ASP A 85 3.96 -14.54 5.29
N MET A 86 3.13 -15.10 4.41
CA MET A 86 2.61 -14.41 3.24
C MET A 86 1.08 -14.56 3.13
N LEU A 87 0.40 -13.45 2.89
CA LEU A 87 -1.02 -13.41 2.55
C LEU A 87 -1.17 -12.87 1.14
N THR A 88 -1.97 -13.54 0.34
CA THR A 88 -2.39 -13.01 -0.96
C THR A 88 -3.84 -12.58 -0.88
N VAL A 89 -4.11 -11.37 -1.38
CA VAL A 89 -5.44 -10.78 -1.42
C VAL A 89 -5.85 -10.45 -2.84
N LEU A 90 -7.12 -10.67 -3.16
CA LEU A 90 -7.76 -10.11 -4.35
C LEU A 90 -8.39 -8.76 -3.99
N LEU A 91 -7.97 -7.72 -4.68
CA LEU A 91 -8.41 -6.34 -4.50
C LEU A 91 -9.17 -5.88 -5.75
N ARG A 92 -10.43 -5.51 -5.58
CA ARG A 92 -11.30 -4.99 -6.66
C ARG A 92 -11.55 -3.52 -6.45
N THR A 93 -11.33 -2.70 -7.47
CA THR A 93 -11.40 -1.23 -7.34
C THR A 93 -12.05 -0.60 -8.57
N ARG A 94 -12.51 0.63 -8.41
CA ARG A 94 -12.93 1.54 -9.49
C ARG A 94 -12.07 2.79 -9.41
N ILE A 95 -11.49 3.20 -10.53
CA ILE A 95 -10.67 4.42 -10.66
C ILE A 95 -10.94 5.11 -12.00
N VAL A 96 -10.56 6.38 -12.09
CA VAL A 96 -10.34 7.08 -13.36
C VAL A 96 -8.83 7.30 -13.48
N ASP A 97 -8.21 6.82 -14.56
CA ASP A 97 -6.75 6.85 -14.75
C ASP A 97 -6.38 7.53 -16.07
N TYR A 98 -5.56 8.56 -15.96
CA TYR A 98 -5.01 9.27 -17.09
C TYR A 98 -3.64 9.88 -16.78
N VAL A 99 -2.90 10.25 -17.82
CA VAL A 99 -1.61 10.92 -17.71
C VAL A 99 -1.72 12.27 -18.39
N LYS A 100 -1.31 13.33 -17.68
CA LYS A 100 -1.16 14.67 -18.26
C LYS A 100 0.31 14.99 -18.48
N ASN A 101 0.59 15.76 -19.52
CA ASN A 101 1.84 16.48 -19.64
C ASN A 101 1.82 17.70 -18.69
N ASP A 102 2.83 17.82 -17.83
CA ASP A 102 2.87 18.83 -16.77
C ASP A 102 3.02 20.25 -17.33
N ALA A 103 3.61 20.41 -18.51
CA ALA A 103 3.84 21.72 -19.11
C ALA A 103 2.60 22.25 -19.86
N THR A 104 1.86 21.36 -20.54
CA THR A 104 0.71 21.76 -21.36
C THR A 104 -0.64 21.52 -20.68
N GLY A 105 -0.68 20.70 -19.63
CA GLY A 105 -1.91 20.24 -18.98
C GLY A 105 -2.75 19.27 -19.82
N GLN A 106 -2.29 18.92 -21.02
CA GLN A 106 -3.02 18.03 -21.93
C GLN A 106 -2.95 16.58 -21.45
N ILE A 107 -4.08 15.88 -21.57
CA ILE A 107 -4.12 14.43 -21.38
C ILE A 107 -3.43 13.78 -22.57
N ILE A 108 -2.36 13.04 -22.29
CA ILE A 108 -1.54 12.34 -23.30
C ILE A 108 -1.78 10.83 -23.32
N ARG A 109 -2.42 10.29 -22.27
CA ARG A 109 -2.80 8.87 -22.17
C ARG A 109 -3.98 8.71 -21.21
N GLY A 110 -4.83 7.73 -21.47
CA GLY A 110 -6.00 7.43 -20.63
C GLY A 110 -7.18 8.36 -20.89
N SER A 111 -8.07 8.48 -19.92
CA SER A 111 -9.26 9.33 -19.98
C SER A 111 -9.62 9.80 -18.58
N ASP A 112 -10.00 11.07 -18.46
CA ASP A 112 -10.44 11.72 -17.22
C ASP A 112 -11.93 11.52 -16.91
N THR A 113 -12.62 10.72 -17.72
CA THR A 113 -14.06 10.46 -17.59
C THR A 113 -14.42 8.97 -17.63
N ARG A 114 -13.56 8.14 -18.23
CA ARG A 114 -13.79 6.70 -18.31
C ARG A 114 -13.42 6.02 -17.00
N GLU A 115 -14.39 5.33 -16.41
CA GLU A 115 -14.18 4.50 -15.24
C GLU A 115 -13.48 3.19 -15.63
N LEU A 116 -12.52 2.79 -14.82
CA LEU A 116 -11.82 1.52 -14.91
C LEU A 116 -12.13 0.67 -13.67
N PHE A 117 -12.65 -0.52 -13.91
CA PHE A 117 -12.84 -1.56 -12.91
C PHE A 117 -11.64 -2.48 -12.94
N MET A 118 -10.84 -2.43 -11.88
CA MET A 118 -9.56 -3.14 -11.77
C MET A 118 -9.69 -4.30 -10.79
N THR A 119 -9.08 -5.42 -11.14
CA THR A 119 -8.81 -6.51 -10.17
C THR A 119 -7.31 -6.71 -10.08
N TYR A 120 -6.80 -6.65 -8.85
CA TYR A 120 -5.39 -6.91 -8.53
C TYR A 120 -5.28 -8.12 -7.61
N GLU A 121 -4.15 -8.80 -7.72
CA GLU A 121 -3.66 -9.70 -6.71
C GLU A 121 -2.49 -9.01 -6.00
N TRP A 122 -2.61 -8.84 -4.69
CA TRP A 122 -1.56 -8.27 -3.85
C TRP A 122 -0.99 -9.35 -2.94
N THR A 123 0.33 -9.45 -2.87
CA THR A 123 1.01 -10.29 -1.86
C THR A 123 1.57 -9.40 -0.77
N LEU A 124 1.13 -9.63 0.45
CA LEU A 124 1.68 -9.02 1.67
C LEU A 124 2.53 -10.04 2.42
N ILE A 125 3.63 -9.56 2.99
CA ILE A 125 4.56 -10.39 3.76
C ILE A 125 4.73 -9.83 5.17
N ARG A 126 5.05 -10.72 6.11
CA ARG A 126 5.46 -10.39 7.48
C ARG A 126 6.55 -11.35 7.90
N ALA A 127 7.55 -10.87 8.64
CA ALA A 127 8.59 -11.75 9.17
C ALA A 127 7.99 -12.87 10.03
N LYS A 128 8.47 -14.10 9.82
CA LYS A 128 7.96 -15.29 10.49
C LYS A 128 8.16 -15.20 11.99
N GLY A 129 7.13 -15.54 12.76
CA GLY A 129 7.16 -15.50 14.22
C GLY A 129 6.85 -14.14 14.83
N VAL A 130 6.74 -13.07 14.03
CA VAL A 130 6.11 -11.81 14.46
C VAL A 130 4.62 -12.09 14.67
N LYS A 131 4.13 -11.79 15.87
CA LYS A 131 2.72 -11.93 16.23
C LYS A 131 2.04 -10.57 16.23
N THR A 132 0.74 -10.57 15.97
CA THR A 132 -0.09 -9.40 16.21
C THR A 132 -0.06 -9.15 17.72
N GLU A 133 0.26 -7.92 18.13
CA GLU A 133 0.25 -7.59 19.55
C GLU A 133 -1.19 -7.66 20.06
N ALA A 134 -1.41 -8.43 21.11
CA ALA A 134 -2.69 -8.52 21.79
C ALA A 134 -2.92 -7.24 22.62
N ARG A 135 -3.15 -6.11 21.95
CA ARG A 135 -3.70 -4.92 22.60
C ARG A 135 -4.91 -4.47 21.79
N GLU A 136 -6.06 -4.54 22.45
CA GLU A 136 -7.31 -3.97 21.97
C GLU A 136 -7.05 -2.54 21.49
N GLY A 137 -7.28 -2.28 20.21
CA GLY A 137 -7.51 -0.94 19.69
C GLY A 137 -6.32 0.01 19.66
N VAL A 138 -5.07 -0.46 19.66
CA VAL A 138 -3.91 0.42 19.43
C VAL A 138 -3.29 0.01 18.10
N GLU A 139 -3.71 0.72 17.04
CA GLU A 139 -2.85 0.99 15.88
C GLU A 139 -1.48 1.39 16.41
N ARG A 140 -0.39 1.16 15.67
CA ARG A 140 0.96 1.47 16.15
C ARG A 140 1.14 2.99 16.26
N ASP A 141 0.56 3.53 17.31
CA ASP A 141 0.50 4.93 17.63
C ASP A 141 1.73 5.30 18.42
N THR A 142 2.81 4.51 18.46
CA THR A 142 4.03 4.86 19.21
C THR A 142 5.29 4.53 18.42
N CYS A 143 6.23 5.48 18.42
CA CYS A 143 7.50 5.34 17.73
C CYS A 143 8.38 4.30 18.43
N PRO A 144 8.91 3.29 17.72
CA PRO A 144 9.75 2.24 18.33
C PRO A 144 11.08 2.79 18.90
N ALA A 145 11.55 3.92 18.37
CA ALA A 145 12.80 4.53 18.82
C ALA A 145 12.67 5.40 20.07
N CYS A 146 11.50 5.98 20.34
CA CYS A 146 11.34 6.95 21.45
C CYS A 146 10.04 6.86 22.25
N GLY A 147 9.10 6.02 21.84
CA GLY A 147 7.79 5.84 22.49
C GLY A 147 6.79 6.98 22.26
N ALA A 148 7.14 8.02 21.50
CA ALA A 148 6.26 9.14 21.23
C ALA A 148 5.06 8.73 20.37
N PRO A 149 3.88 9.33 20.57
CA PRO A 149 2.72 8.93 19.80
C PRO A 149 2.89 9.30 18.32
N ILE A 150 2.60 8.40 17.39
CA ILE A 150 2.75 8.67 15.96
C ILE A 150 1.53 8.21 15.17
N ASP A 151 0.94 9.09 14.37
CA ASP A 151 -0.09 8.69 13.41
C ASP A 151 0.58 8.11 12.16
N LEU A 152 0.75 6.80 12.17
CA LEU A 152 1.30 6.02 11.06
C LEU A 152 0.34 5.90 9.87
N ASN A 153 -0.94 6.28 10.04
CA ASN A 153 -1.86 6.46 8.93
C ASN A 153 -1.50 7.71 8.10
N GLN A 154 -0.81 8.69 8.70
CA GLN A 154 -0.38 9.94 8.04
C GLN A 154 1.09 9.96 7.63
N SER A 155 2.02 9.46 8.46
CA SER A 155 3.46 9.60 8.21
C SER A 155 4.28 8.37 8.60
N ALA A 156 5.28 8.05 7.78
CA ALA A 156 6.31 7.05 8.03
C ALA A 156 7.40 7.49 9.02
N LYS A 157 7.46 8.80 9.29
CA LYS A 157 8.51 9.44 10.07
C LYS A 157 7.90 10.01 11.35
N CYS A 158 8.51 9.66 12.48
CA CYS A 158 8.15 10.23 13.76
C CYS A 158 8.49 11.74 13.78
N GLU A 159 7.49 12.59 14.00
CA GLU A 159 7.68 14.04 14.09
C GLU A 159 8.50 14.46 15.32
N TYR A 160 8.55 13.62 16.35
CA TYR A 160 9.23 13.92 17.62
C TYR A 160 10.73 13.63 17.57
N CYS A 161 11.14 12.46 17.07
CA CYS A 161 12.56 12.05 17.06
C CYS A 161 13.16 11.94 15.67
N GLY A 162 12.35 12.08 14.62
CA GLY A 162 12.81 11.96 13.23
C GLY A 162 13.10 10.53 12.78
N ASN A 163 12.91 9.52 13.63
CA ASN A 163 13.07 8.12 13.26
C ASN A 163 12.07 7.76 12.16
N VAL A 164 12.57 7.15 11.09
CA VAL A 164 11.75 6.56 10.04
C VAL A 164 11.41 5.15 10.49
N VAL A 165 10.13 4.87 10.71
CA VAL A 165 9.68 3.54 11.10
C VAL A 165 9.90 2.60 9.93
N THR A 166 10.58 1.48 10.15
CA THR A 166 11.00 0.59 9.06
C THR A 166 10.00 -0.55 8.86
N ALA A 167 10.08 -1.22 7.71
CA ALA A 167 9.23 -2.37 7.38
C ALA A 167 9.36 -3.53 8.38
N ASP A 168 10.54 -3.68 9.01
CA ASP A 168 10.81 -4.70 10.02
C ASP A 168 10.11 -4.40 11.35
N ASP A 169 9.83 -3.11 11.59
CA ASP A 169 8.97 -2.66 12.69
C ASP A 169 7.49 -2.75 12.32
N TYR A 170 7.13 -3.10 11.07
CA TYR A 170 5.76 -3.22 10.55
C TYR A 170 5.26 -4.67 10.56
N GLY A 171 3.96 -4.85 10.77
CA GLY A 171 3.34 -6.16 10.69
C GLY A 171 3.39 -6.67 9.25
N TRP A 172 2.31 -6.43 8.50
CA TRP A 172 2.22 -6.82 7.10
C TRP A 172 2.68 -5.69 6.19
N VAL A 173 3.57 -5.97 5.24
CA VAL A 173 4.02 -5.03 4.21
C VAL A 173 3.71 -5.56 2.82
N LEU A 174 3.36 -4.68 1.90
CA LEU A 174 3.07 -5.03 0.52
C LEU A 174 4.36 -5.35 -0.23
N ASN A 175 4.42 -6.54 -0.79
CA ASN A 175 5.60 -7.06 -1.46
C ASN A 175 5.45 -7.12 -2.99
N GLU A 176 4.25 -7.43 -3.48
CA GLU A 176 4.01 -7.62 -4.90
C GLU A 176 2.60 -7.20 -5.29
N ILE A 177 2.46 -6.60 -6.48
CA ILE A 177 1.19 -6.27 -7.11
C ILE A 177 1.15 -6.90 -8.50
N ARG A 178 0.11 -7.69 -8.78
CA ARG A 178 -0.19 -8.22 -10.11
C ARG A 178 -1.56 -7.75 -10.56
N GLY A 179 -1.63 -7.11 -11.74
CA GLY A 179 -2.91 -6.80 -12.39
C GLY A 179 -3.54 -8.08 -12.96
N ILE A 180 -4.76 -8.40 -12.55
CA ILE A 180 -5.50 -9.57 -13.01
C ILE A 180 -6.44 -9.21 -14.17
N SER A 181 -7.18 -8.11 -14.03
CA SER A 181 -8.07 -7.64 -15.09
C SER A 181 -8.30 -6.14 -15.01
N GLN A 182 -8.62 -5.57 -16.15
CA GLN A 182 -9.08 -4.20 -16.32
C GLN A 182 -10.28 -4.21 -17.25
N GLN A 183 -11.38 -3.61 -16.82
CA GLN A 183 -12.59 -3.41 -17.60
C GLN A 183 -12.95 -1.94 -17.58
N SER A 184 -13.56 -1.42 -18.64
CA SER A 184 -14.21 -0.11 -18.62
C SER A 184 -15.71 -0.27 -18.64
N ASN A 185 -16.41 0.77 -18.21
CA ASN A 185 -17.83 0.94 -18.55
C ASN A 185 -18.05 1.07 -20.07
#